data_AF-A0A5V5KVN9-F1
#
_entry.id   AF-A0A5V5KVN9-F1
#
_cell.length_a   1.000
_cell.length_b   1.000
_cell.length_c   1.000
_cell.angle_alpha   90.00
_cell.angle_beta   90.00
_cell.angle_gamma   90.00
#
_symmetry.space_group_name_H-M   'P 1'
#
loop_
_entity.id
_entity.type
_entity.pdbx_description
1 polymer ?
#
loop_
_entity_poly.entity_id
_entity_poly.type
_entity_poly.pdbx_seq_one_letter_code
_entity_poly.pdbx_strand_id
1 'polypeptide(L)'
;MIAIETRQLAGGVVLHAFPEGKRAVPLPCVVFYHGFTSSSLVYSYFAVALAQAGFRVVMPDAPEHGARFGGDSQGRIHRFWQI
;
A
#
# COMPACT_ATOMS: atom_id res chain seq x y z
N MET A 1 -7.60 18.14 -1.23
CA MET A 1 -6.20 17.74 -0.99
C MET A 1 -6.18 16.38 -0.32
N ILE A 2 -5.16 15.55 -0.60
CA ILE A 2 -5.01 14.19 -0.03
C ILE A 2 -3.82 14.17 0.91
N ALA A 3 -4.01 13.62 2.10
CA ALA A 3 -2.91 13.27 2.98
C ALA A 3 -2.40 11.88 2.62
N ILE A 4 -1.08 11.74 2.51
CA ILE A 4 -0.39 10.47 2.29
C ILE A 4 0.73 10.33 3.32
N GLU A 5 0.77 9.21 4.01
CA GLU A 5 1.76 8.92 5.04
C GLU A 5 2.21 7.47 4.99
N THR A 6 3.41 7.18 5.49
CA THR A 6 3.80 5.82 5.86
C THR A 6 3.47 5.60 7.33
N ARG A 7 3.00 4.40 7.68
CA ARG A 7 2.69 4.05 9.07
C ARG A 7 3.03 2.59 9.36
N GLN A 8 3.32 2.29 10.61
CA GLN A 8 3.41 0.91 11.08
C GLN A 8 2.01 0.37 11.38
N LEU A 9 1.68 -0.78 10.80
CA LEU A 9 0.40 -1.46 10.98
C LEU A 9 0.59 -2.97 10.82
N ALA A 10 0.03 -3.76 11.74
CA ALA A 10 0.07 -5.23 11.69
C ALA A 10 1.48 -5.81 11.47
N GLY A 11 2.50 -5.21 12.12
CA GLY A 11 3.89 -5.67 12.05
C GLY A 11 4.65 -5.27 10.77
N GLY A 12 4.10 -4.40 9.93
CA GLY A 12 4.81 -3.90 8.75
C GLY A 12 4.45 -2.47 8.36
N VAL A 13 5.27 -1.89 7.49
CA VAL A 13 5.03 -0.55 6.96
C VAL A 13 3.95 -0.62 5.88
N VAL A 14 3.01 0.32 5.92
CA VAL A 14 2.00 0.52 4.89
C VAL A 14 1.97 1.99 4.48
N LEU A 15 1.65 2.24 3.21
CA LEU A 15 1.29 3.57 2.74
C LEU A 15 -0.21 3.78 3.01
N HIS A 16 -0.55 4.91 3.62
CA HIS A 16 -1.89 5.24 4.06
C HIS A 16 -2.31 6.57 3.45
N ALA A 17 -3.39 6.57 2.67
CA ALA A 17 -3.92 7.76 2.02
C ALA A 17 -5.39 7.99 2.37
N PHE A 18 -5.77 9.26 2.54
CA PHE A 18 -7.13 9.65 2.90
C PHE A 18 -7.34 11.15 2.58
N PRO A 19 -8.61 11.60 2.41
CA PRO A 19 -8.90 13.03 2.30
C PRO A 19 -8.36 13.81 3.51
N GLU A 20 -7.71 14.94 3.25
CA GLU A 20 -7.12 15.76 4.31
C GLU A 20 -8.18 16.16 5.37
N GLY A 21 -7.77 16.19 6.65
CA GLY A 21 -8.67 16.44 7.78
C GLY A 21 -9.59 15.25 8.16
N LYS A 22 -9.59 14.14 7.41
CA LYS A 22 -10.43 12.96 7.71
C LYS A 22 -9.67 11.82 8.40
N ARG A 23 -8.51 12.08 9.02
CA ARG A 23 -7.68 11.04 9.68
C ARG A 23 -8.43 10.25 10.75
N ALA A 24 -9.20 10.92 11.60
CA ALA A 24 -9.95 10.29 12.69
C ALA A 24 -11.41 9.95 12.32
N VAL A 25 -11.83 10.27 11.09
CA VAL A 25 -13.20 10.04 10.63
C VAL A 25 -13.29 8.64 10.01
N PRO A 26 -14.34 7.84 10.30
CA PRO A 26 -14.59 6.59 9.59
C PRO A 26 -14.88 6.86 8.11
N LEU A 27 -14.16 6.17 7.22
CA LEU A 27 -14.37 6.22 5.77
C LEU A 27 -14.45 4.78 5.25
N PRO A 28 -15.17 4.52 4.14
CA PRO A 28 -15.03 3.26 3.41
C PRO A 28 -13.54 2.98 3.12
N CYS A 29 -13.08 1.79 3.48
CA CYS A 29 -11.67 1.45 3.44
C CYS A 29 -11.37 0.48 2.29
N VAL A 30 -10.32 0.76 1.54
CA VAL A 30 -9.77 -0.12 0.50
C VAL A 30 -8.37 -0.55 0.91
N VAL A 31 -8.12 -1.86 0.90
CA VAL A 31 -6.76 -2.40 0.97
C VAL A 31 -6.34 -2.69 -0.47
N PHE A 32 -5.27 -2.04 -0.92
CA PHE A 32 -4.82 -2.13 -2.31
C PHE A 32 -3.41 -2.71 -2.37
N TYR A 33 -3.27 -3.86 -3.03
CA TYR A 33 -1.97 -4.46 -3.33
C TYR A 33 -1.46 -3.98 -4.69
N HIS A 34 -0.17 -3.64 -4.74
CA HIS A 34 0.50 -3.20 -5.95
C HIS A 34 0.72 -4.36 -6.95
N GLY A 35 1.12 -4.03 -8.18
CA GLY A 35 1.47 -5.03 -9.19
C GLY A 35 2.70 -5.88 -8.82
N PHE A 36 2.79 -7.10 -9.36
CA PHE A 36 3.90 -8.01 -9.07
C PHE A 36 5.26 -7.42 -9.43
N THR A 37 6.28 -7.76 -8.65
CA THR A 37 7.65 -7.20 -8.71
C THR A 37 7.78 -5.70 -8.43
N SER A 38 6.69 -5.01 -8.02
CA SER A 38 6.67 -3.58 -7.71
C SER A 38 6.63 -3.29 -6.19
N SER A 39 6.13 -2.10 -5.82
CA SER A 39 5.92 -1.68 -4.43
C SER A 39 4.71 -0.75 -4.28
N SER A 40 4.24 -0.61 -3.04
CA SER A 40 3.21 0.35 -2.62
C SER A 40 3.59 1.79 -2.97
N LEU A 41 4.87 2.16 -2.87
CA LEU A 41 5.36 3.50 -3.19
C LEU A 41 5.26 3.80 -4.69
N VAL A 42 5.67 2.86 -5.55
CA VAL A 42 5.59 3.03 -7.02
C VAL A 42 4.12 3.13 -7.47
N TYR A 43 3.23 2.37 -6.84
CA TYR A 43 1.79 2.36 -7.15
C TYR A 43 0.97 3.38 -6.33
N SER A 44 1.63 4.28 -5.60
CA SER A 44 0.98 5.22 -4.67
C SER A 44 -0.04 6.15 -5.33
N TYR A 45 0.07 6.37 -6.64
CA TYR A 45 -0.90 7.14 -7.42
C TYR A 45 -2.33 6.56 -7.35
N PHE A 46 -2.49 5.23 -7.20
CA PHE A 46 -3.80 4.64 -6.97
C PHE A 46 -4.36 4.99 -5.59
N ALA A 47 -3.53 5.03 -4.55
CA ALA A 47 -3.94 5.50 -3.24
C ALA A 47 -4.43 6.95 -3.27
N VAL A 48 -3.75 7.80 -4.02
CA VAL A 48 -4.19 9.19 -4.21
C VAL A 48 -5.53 9.25 -4.94
N ALA A 49 -5.69 8.55 -6.06
CA ALA A 49 -6.93 8.55 -6.85
C ALA A 49 -8.14 8.02 -6.04
N LEU A 50 -7.96 6.91 -5.32
CA LEU A 50 -9.01 6.34 -4.47
C LEU A 50 -9.33 7.24 -3.27
N ALA A 51 -8.32 7.89 -2.68
CA ALA A 51 -8.56 8.87 -1.62
C ALA A 51 -9.29 10.12 -2.15
N GLN A 52 -9.02 10.55 -3.39
CA GLN A 52 -9.78 11.61 -4.06
C GLN A 52 -11.25 11.21 -4.26
N ALA A 53 -11.53 9.93 -4.48
CA ALA A 53 -12.89 9.38 -4.52
C ALA A 53 -13.55 9.20 -3.13
N GLY A 54 -12.88 9.60 -2.04
CA GLY A 54 -13.44 9.61 -0.68
C GLY A 54 -13.13 8.37 0.16
N PHE A 55 -12.27 7.46 -0.32
CA PHE A 55 -11.88 6.26 0.42
C PHE A 55 -10.71 6.52 1.37
N ARG A 56 -10.62 5.71 2.43
CA ARG A 56 -9.36 5.47 3.13
C ARG A 56 -8.63 4.33 2.42
N VAL A 57 -7.39 4.54 2.04
CA VAL A 57 -6.60 3.53 1.32
C VAL A 57 -5.43 3.09 2.18
N VAL A 58 -5.24 1.78 2.29
CA VAL A 58 -4.08 1.15 2.92
C VAL A 58 -3.37 0.30 1.89
N MET A 59 -2.12 0.62 1.60
CA MET A 59 -1.27 -0.09 0.64
C MET A 59 -0.10 -0.74 1.37
N PRO A 60 -0.20 -2.03 1.73
CA PRO A 60 0.95 -2.80 2.15
C PRO A 60 1.85 -3.14 0.95
N ASP A 61 3.13 -3.40 1.21
CA ASP A 61 3.94 -4.19 0.29
C ASP A 61 3.60 -5.69 0.47
N ALA A 62 3.48 -6.41 -0.64
CA ALA A 62 3.40 -7.87 -0.62
C ALA A 62 4.70 -8.47 -0.03
N PRO A 63 4.70 -9.70 0.52
CA PRO A 63 5.95 -10.33 0.95
C PRO A 63 6.98 -10.35 -0.18
N GLU A 64 8.25 -10.12 0.16
CA GLU A 64 9.36 -10.06 -0.80
C GLU A 64 9.25 -8.92 -1.85
N HIS A 65 8.41 -7.93 -1.61
CA HIS A 65 8.27 -6.76 -2.46
C HIS A 65 8.48 -5.46 -1.68
N GLY A 66 8.75 -4.36 -2.40
CA GLY A 66 8.95 -3.04 -1.79
C GLY A 66 9.89 -3.07 -0.57
N ALA A 67 9.41 -2.52 0.55
CA ALA A 67 10.13 -2.48 1.82
C ALA A 67 10.33 -3.86 2.48
N ARG A 68 9.63 -4.91 2.02
CA ARG A 68 9.75 -6.30 2.47
C ARG A 68 10.68 -7.13 1.59
N PHE A 69 11.32 -6.55 0.57
CA PHE A 69 12.18 -7.29 -0.33
C PHE A 69 13.52 -7.65 0.31
N GLY A 70 13.80 -8.95 0.40
CA GLY A 70 15.03 -9.49 0.99
C GLY A 70 16.19 -9.72 0.00
N GLY A 71 16.05 -9.33 -1.28
CA GLY A 71 17.10 -9.45 -2.28
C GLY A 71 17.03 -10.68 -3.20
N ASP A 72 16.23 -11.70 -2.87
CA ASP A 72 16.07 -12.92 -3.68
C ASP A 72 15.07 -12.71 -4.84
N SER A 73 15.52 -12.05 -5.90
CA SER A 73 14.69 -11.80 -7.09
C SER A 73 14.34 -13.08 -7.85
N GLN A 74 15.26 -14.05 -7.89
CA GLN A 74 15.06 -15.33 -8.57
C GLN A 74 14.03 -16.18 -7.85
N GLY A 75 14.12 -16.35 -6.53
CA GLY A 75 13.12 -17.10 -5.78
C GLY A 75 11.74 -16.44 -5.79
N ARG A 76 11.68 -15.10 -5.72
CA ARG A 76 10.42 -14.36 -5.75
C ARG A 76 9.57 -14.64 -7.00
N ILE A 77 10.19 -14.85 -8.17
CA ILE A 77 9.43 -15.11 -9.41
C ILE A 77 8.59 -16.39 -9.33
N HIS A 78 9.02 -17.34 -8.49
CA HIS A 78 8.34 -18.61 -8.30
C HIS A 78 7.25 -18.57 -7.22
N ARG A 79 7.06 -17.43 -6.54
CA ARG A 79 6.16 -17.29 -5.39
C ARG A 79 4.94 -16.40 -5.64
N PHE A 80 4.59 -16.08 -6.90
CA PHE A 80 3.52 -15.14 -7.28
C PHE A 80 2.17 -15.35 -6.56
N TRP A 81 1.72 -16.59 -6.32
CA TRP A 81 0.42 -16.84 -5.68
C TRP A 81 0.50 -17.10 -4.17
N GLN A 82 1.71 -17.31 -3.63
CA GLN A 82 1.96 -17.66 -2.23
C GLN A 82 2.45 -16.46 -1.41
N ILE A 83 2.43 -15.27 -2.01
CA ILE A 83 2.63 -13.98 -1.35
C ILE A 83 1.41 -13.60 -0.50
#